data_AF-A0A5J5D929-F1
#
_entry.id   AF-A0A5J5D929-F1
#
_cell.length_a   1.000
_cell.length_b   1.000
_cell.length_c   1.000
_cell.angle_alpha   90.00
_cell.angle_beta   90.00
_cell.angle_gamma   90.00
#
_symmetry.space_group_name_H-M   'P 1'
#
loop_
_entity.id
_entity.type
_entity.pdbx_description
1 polymer ?
#
loop_
_entity_poly.entity_id
_entity_poly.type
_entity_poly.pdbx_seq_one_letter_code
_entity_poly.pdbx_strand_id
1 'polypeptide(L)'
;MRNVIVLSLLLLNIHHVISAPKGVTASLKAKWSMTPFLLETSEFIGEDGNERFWQFVDTVKELTVYKQGESVRSYYNLILKKAGQFLTDLQVNLLKFALALRSYSPAVHASQQIASDEPPPEACPAFVSIHGQHSCSTKDIKKLLKAAAGRPKPYLFRNDHTYPGVNKTDVPVVILYAEIGTKEFTLFHKVLSEKAGEGTLIYVLRHFVANPKPQKMLLSGYGVELAIKSTEYKAVDDTKVKDSKTVINAEDDNNDEVQGFIFGTLKKSHSELQEELVEFRKHLLESTDDMVPLKVWEVQDLSVQAAAKIMSVPKFDGLKLMQDLSQNFPSKARSLTRVAVKQEMRKEIEENQKRLSETIGLHPGDGELFINGLHIDLDIHNPFSILEILRGEARVLEGLHNLGIKGEHQGKLLKLPVNAVEDSYALDIRHPAIMELLRATFPGVIRQIRRNFFNLVLFLDPIQEESVELMKLAELFYKHKIPLRIGFVFVVNTKDEIDGFSDPGVGFYRVLNYIADEYDVSQALLSMVSLYNKVDAGKILSADTISAYLKRKFPKANAERILGIESEYDDKRKHGALFYKKSGLGALPLALFNGVPLSPDEMDPDELETIILQRIMDTTTAFQRAVFMGQ
;
A
#
# COMPACT_ATOMS: atom_id res chain seq x y z
N MET A 1 16.44 33.08 -69.25
CA MET A 1 15.08 32.60 -68.89
C MET A 1 15.01 31.11 -68.56
N ARG A 2 15.76 30.22 -69.24
CA ARG A 2 15.73 28.76 -68.98
C ARG A 2 16.27 28.34 -67.61
N ASN A 3 17.28 29.04 -67.06
CA ASN A 3 17.86 28.71 -65.75
C ASN A 3 17.03 29.19 -64.55
N VAL A 4 16.13 30.16 -64.74
CA VAL A 4 15.24 30.65 -63.67
C VAL A 4 14.10 29.67 -63.42
N ILE A 5 13.62 29.01 -64.49
CA ILE A 5 12.54 28.03 -64.44
C ILE A 5 12.99 26.73 -63.76
N VAL A 6 14.24 26.31 -63.98
CA VAL A 6 14.81 25.12 -63.30
C VAL A 6 15.01 25.38 -61.80
N LEU A 7 15.40 26.61 -61.42
CA LEU A 7 15.53 26.98 -60.01
C LEU A 7 14.17 27.09 -59.30
N SER A 8 13.11 27.55 -59.99
CA SER A 8 11.75 27.56 -59.44
C SER A 8 11.15 26.15 -59.32
N LEU A 9 11.49 25.23 -60.22
CA LEU A 9 11.06 23.82 -60.15
C LEU A 9 11.81 23.02 -59.08
N LEU A 10 13.06 23.36 -58.76
CA LEU A 10 13.80 22.76 -57.63
C LEU A 10 13.37 23.29 -56.26
N LEU A 11 12.80 24.50 -56.19
CA LEU A 11 12.23 25.07 -54.96
C LEU A 11 10.80 24.56 -54.67
N LEU A 12 10.13 23.97 -55.66
CA LEU A 12 8.93 23.17 -55.48
C LEU A 12 9.33 21.74 -55.05
N ASN A 13 10.03 21.63 -53.92
CA ASN A 13 9.98 20.40 -53.14
C ASN A 13 8.52 20.22 -52.71
N ILE A 14 7.83 19.35 -53.44
CA ILE A 14 6.55 18.77 -53.08
C ILE A 14 6.74 18.23 -51.67
N HIS A 15 6.40 19.05 -50.69
CA HIS A 15 6.13 18.57 -49.35
C HIS A 15 4.88 17.72 -49.56
N HIS A 16 5.07 16.41 -49.71
CA HIS A 16 4.08 15.47 -49.27
C HIS A 16 3.87 15.79 -47.79
N VAL A 17 2.92 16.68 -47.53
CA VAL A 17 2.27 16.76 -46.23
C VAL A 17 1.57 15.42 -46.12
N ILE A 18 2.27 14.46 -45.52
CA ILE A 18 1.64 13.30 -44.92
C ILE A 18 0.70 13.93 -43.90
N SER A 19 -0.56 14.10 -44.31
CA SER A 19 -1.63 14.51 -43.42
C SER A 19 -1.65 13.46 -42.31
N ALA A 20 -1.00 13.77 -41.19
CA ALA A 20 -1.06 12.93 -40.01
C ALA A 20 -2.55 12.71 -39.73
N PRO A 21 -2.98 11.46 -39.49
CA PRO A 21 -4.38 11.19 -39.21
C PRO A 21 -4.84 12.12 -38.09
N LYS A 22 -6.05 12.69 -38.22
CA LYS A 22 -6.64 13.60 -37.22
C LYS A 22 -6.75 12.85 -35.89
N GLY A 23 -5.76 13.00 -35.02
CA GLY A 23 -5.68 12.35 -33.71
C GLY A 23 -6.04 13.31 -32.59
N VAL A 24 -6.55 12.76 -31.49
CA VAL A 24 -6.74 13.49 -30.24
C VAL A 24 -5.47 13.36 -29.39
N THR A 25 -4.86 14.48 -29.02
CA THR A 25 -3.66 14.50 -28.16
C THR A 25 -4.02 15.01 -26.78
N ALA A 26 -3.81 14.18 -25.75
CA ALA A 26 -3.97 14.55 -24.35
C ALA A 26 -2.61 14.56 -23.65
N SER A 27 -2.35 15.58 -22.82
CA SER A 27 -1.11 15.68 -22.04
C SER A 27 -1.41 16.19 -20.63
N LEU A 28 -0.85 15.54 -19.61
CA LEU A 28 -0.97 15.95 -18.22
C LEU A 28 0.27 16.71 -17.77
N LYS A 29 0.06 17.89 -17.17
CA LYS A 29 1.13 18.77 -16.67
C LYS A 29 1.00 18.98 -15.17
N ALA A 30 2.11 18.93 -14.47
CA ALA A 30 2.19 19.27 -13.06
C ALA A 30 2.18 20.79 -12.84
N LYS A 31 1.92 21.20 -11.59
CA LYS A 31 1.97 22.62 -11.18
C LYS A 31 3.41 23.16 -11.11
N TRP A 32 4.39 22.29 -10.90
CA TRP A 32 5.81 22.65 -10.76
C TRP A 32 6.59 22.57 -12.08
N SER A 33 7.78 23.17 -12.05
CA SER A 33 8.71 23.24 -13.17
C SER A 33 9.44 21.91 -13.40
N MET A 34 9.96 21.70 -14.60
CA MET A 34 10.70 20.48 -14.94
C MET A 34 11.93 20.29 -14.04
N THR A 35 12.05 19.11 -13.43
CA THR A 35 13.16 18.73 -12.54
C THR A 35 14.34 18.11 -13.32
N PRO A 36 15.60 18.35 -12.90
CA PRO A 36 16.76 17.73 -13.52
C PRO A 36 16.85 16.22 -13.24
N PHE A 37 17.13 15.42 -14.27
CA PHE A 37 17.32 13.96 -14.15
C PHE A 37 18.42 13.56 -13.16
N LEU A 38 19.47 14.38 -13.02
CA LEU A 38 20.57 14.08 -12.09
C LEU A 38 20.09 14.10 -10.63
N LEU A 39 19.22 15.05 -10.28
CA LEU A 39 18.65 15.15 -8.93
C LEU A 39 17.64 14.02 -8.67
N GLU A 40 16.80 13.71 -9.66
CA GLU A 40 15.90 12.54 -9.56
C GLU A 40 16.68 11.22 -9.39
N THR A 41 17.85 11.11 -10.03
CA THR A 41 18.72 9.93 -9.91
C THR A 41 19.40 9.86 -8.54
N SER A 42 19.82 11.01 -7.97
CA SER A 42 20.39 11.00 -6.61
C SER A 42 19.36 10.58 -5.57
N GLU A 43 18.11 11.04 -5.69
CA GLU A 43 17.05 10.60 -4.78
C GLU A 43 16.75 9.09 -4.92
N PHE A 44 16.72 8.56 -6.15
CA PHE A 44 16.58 7.11 -6.37
C PHE A 44 17.67 6.31 -5.65
N ILE A 45 18.93 6.74 -5.74
CA ILE A 45 20.06 6.06 -5.10
C ILE A 45 20.00 6.24 -3.57
N GLY A 46 19.53 7.39 -3.09
CA GLY A 46 19.44 7.68 -1.66
C GLY A 46 18.39 6.85 -0.92
N GLU A 47 17.36 6.37 -1.59
CA GLU A 47 16.40 5.44 -0.99
C GLU A 47 16.98 4.06 -0.64
N ASP A 48 18.11 3.66 -1.24
CA ASP A 48 18.84 2.45 -0.87
C ASP A 48 19.80 2.67 0.32
N GLY A 49 20.04 3.93 0.70
CA GLY A 49 20.86 4.27 1.84
C GLY A 49 21.58 5.60 1.67
N ASN A 50 21.64 6.36 2.75
CA ASN A 50 22.29 7.67 2.79
C ASN A 50 23.80 7.60 2.46
N GLU A 51 24.51 6.52 2.79
CA GLU A 51 25.92 6.36 2.37
C GLU A 51 26.09 6.29 0.85
N ARG A 52 25.21 5.55 0.17
CA ARG A 52 25.22 5.41 -1.30
C ARG A 52 24.90 6.73 -1.98
N PHE A 53 23.97 7.50 -1.41
CA PHE A 53 23.67 8.87 -1.87
C PHE A 53 24.94 9.72 -1.90
N TRP A 54 25.67 9.78 -0.78
CA TRP A 54 26.87 10.61 -0.69
C TRP A 54 28.01 10.13 -1.58
N GLN A 55 28.20 8.81 -1.72
CA GLN A 55 29.17 8.24 -2.67
C GLN A 55 28.84 8.61 -4.13
N PHE A 56 27.56 8.60 -4.49
CA PHE A 56 27.11 9.04 -5.81
C PHE A 56 27.35 10.54 -6.00
N VAL A 57 26.92 11.37 -5.05
CA VAL A 57 27.15 12.83 -5.05
C VAL A 57 28.63 13.15 -5.18
N ASP A 58 29.49 12.41 -4.48
CA ASP A 58 30.93 12.56 -4.52
C ASP A 58 31.53 12.28 -5.92
N THR A 59 30.90 11.37 -6.66
CA THR A 59 31.34 10.96 -8.00
C THR A 59 30.86 11.91 -9.09
N VAL A 60 29.75 12.62 -8.87
CA VAL A 60 29.12 13.50 -9.86
C VAL A 60 29.38 14.99 -9.63
N LYS A 61 30.34 15.36 -8.77
CA LYS A 61 30.65 16.75 -8.35
C LYS A 61 30.67 17.79 -9.49
N GLU A 62 31.19 17.44 -10.67
CA GLU A 62 31.29 18.36 -11.83
C GLU A 62 30.54 17.87 -13.08
N LEU A 63 29.57 16.98 -12.95
CA LEU A 63 28.92 16.33 -14.11
C LEU A 63 28.13 17.31 -14.98
N THR A 64 27.66 18.43 -14.44
CA THR A 64 26.86 19.40 -15.20
C THR A 64 27.67 20.17 -16.24
N VAL A 65 29.01 20.12 -16.20
CA VAL A 65 29.88 20.70 -17.23
C VAL A 65 29.59 20.10 -18.62
N TYR A 66 29.23 18.80 -18.68
CA TYR A 66 28.87 18.10 -19.91
C TYR A 66 27.46 18.43 -20.44
N LYS A 67 26.64 19.15 -19.65
CA LYS A 67 25.27 19.57 -20.01
C LYS A 67 25.25 20.61 -21.15
N GLN A 68 26.33 21.38 -21.31
CA GLN A 68 26.41 22.47 -22.28
C GLN A 68 26.88 22.04 -23.68
N GLY A 69 27.47 20.85 -23.82
CA GLY A 69 28.08 20.38 -25.08
C GLY A 69 27.35 19.22 -25.79
N GLU A 70 26.39 18.55 -25.13
CA GLU A 70 25.79 17.31 -25.64
C GLU A 70 24.25 17.32 -25.69
N SER A 71 23.68 16.39 -26.48
CA SER A 71 22.23 16.17 -26.52
C SER A 71 21.68 15.69 -25.17
N VAL A 72 20.41 16.00 -24.88
CA VAL A 72 19.71 15.54 -23.65
C VAL A 72 19.82 14.02 -23.47
N ARG A 73 19.79 13.26 -24.58
CA ARG A 73 19.92 11.80 -24.58
C ARG A 73 21.33 11.33 -24.18
N SER A 74 22.36 12.02 -24.65
CA SER A 74 23.75 11.70 -24.26
C SER A 74 23.97 11.96 -22.77
N TYR A 75 23.48 13.11 -22.27
CA TYR A 75 23.54 13.44 -20.85
C TYR A 75 22.78 12.42 -19.98
N TYR A 76 21.60 11.98 -20.42
CA TYR A 76 20.86 10.91 -19.74
C TYR A 76 21.65 9.59 -19.69
N ASN A 77 22.26 9.18 -20.81
CA ASN A 77 23.09 7.97 -20.84
C ASN A 77 24.33 8.10 -19.95
N LEU A 78 24.94 9.29 -19.86
CA LEU A 78 26.05 9.56 -18.97
C LEU A 78 25.63 9.40 -17.50
N ILE A 79 24.46 9.92 -17.12
CA ILE A 79 23.90 9.75 -15.76
C ILE A 79 23.72 8.27 -15.46
N LEU A 80 23.08 7.51 -16.37
CA LEU A 80 22.89 6.07 -16.18
C LEU A 80 24.21 5.32 -16.05
N LYS A 81 25.23 5.68 -16.84
CA LYS A 81 26.56 5.07 -16.77
C LYS A 81 27.25 5.35 -15.43
N LYS A 82 27.06 6.54 -14.86
CA LYS A 82 27.59 6.90 -13.53
C LYS A 82 26.81 6.20 -12.42
N ALA A 83 25.49 6.14 -12.52
CA ALA A 83 24.63 5.43 -11.58
C ALA A 83 24.92 3.91 -11.57
N GLY A 84 25.18 3.31 -12.73
CA GLY A 84 25.54 1.89 -12.86
C GLY A 84 26.88 1.49 -12.23
N GLN A 85 27.66 2.43 -11.67
CA GLN A 85 28.81 2.11 -10.83
C GLN A 85 28.40 1.69 -9.41
N PHE A 86 27.21 2.13 -8.98
CA PHE A 86 26.66 1.89 -7.64
C PHE A 86 25.45 0.95 -7.64
N LEU A 87 24.80 0.83 -8.79
CA LEU A 87 23.58 0.05 -8.99
C LEU A 87 23.87 -1.23 -9.78
N THR A 88 23.13 -2.30 -9.46
CA THR A 88 23.11 -3.54 -10.27
C THR A 88 22.42 -3.30 -11.62
N ASP A 89 22.60 -4.21 -12.59
CA ASP A 89 21.91 -4.12 -13.88
C ASP A 89 20.37 -4.09 -13.74
N LEU A 90 19.84 -4.82 -12.75
CA LEU A 90 18.42 -4.81 -12.42
C LEU A 90 17.98 -3.45 -11.90
N GLN A 91 18.72 -2.90 -10.93
CA GLN A 91 18.45 -1.58 -10.36
C GLN A 91 18.59 -0.46 -11.40
N VAL A 92 19.52 -0.56 -12.36
CA VAL A 92 19.63 0.39 -13.47
C VAL A 92 18.40 0.34 -14.37
N ASN A 93 17.80 -0.83 -14.59
CA ASN A 93 16.55 -0.93 -15.34
C ASN A 93 15.35 -0.37 -14.55
N LEU A 94 15.32 -0.59 -13.24
CA LEU A 94 14.33 0.06 -12.35
C LEU A 94 14.52 1.59 -12.34
N LEU A 95 15.75 2.09 -12.34
CA LEU A 95 16.05 3.52 -12.46
C LEU A 95 15.52 4.09 -13.77
N LYS A 96 15.73 3.41 -14.91
CA LYS A 96 15.14 3.84 -16.20
C LYS A 96 13.63 3.94 -16.13
N PHE A 97 12.98 2.98 -15.46
CA PHE A 97 11.53 2.99 -15.29
C PHE A 97 11.07 4.14 -14.38
N ALA A 98 11.74 4.35 -13.25
CA ALA A 98 11.50 5.46 -12.33
C ALA A 98 11.68 6.84 -12.99
N LEU A 99 12.72 7.01 -13.80
CA LEU A 99 12.98 8.25 -14.56
C LEU A 99 11.99 8.44 -15.71
N ALA A 100 11.39 7.37 -16.26
CA ALA A 100 10.30 7.49 -17.23
C ALA A 100 8.97 7.88 -16.54
N LEU A 101 8.72 7.35 -15.34
CA LEU A 101 7.58 7.70 -14.49
C LEU A 101 7.71 9.05 -13.79
N ARG A 102 8.92 9.60 -13.70
CA ARG A 102 9.23 10.83 -12.97
C ARG A 102 8.86 10.76 -11.49
N SER A 103 8.95 9.57 -10.90
CA SER A 103 8.51 9.27 -9.53
C SER A 103 9.22 10.13 -8.48
N TYR A 104 10.46 10.55 -8.72
CA TYR A 104 11.27 11.37 -7.80
C TYR A 104 11.17 12.88 -8.05
N SER A 105 10.45 13.31 -9.09
CA SER A 105 10.22 14.74 -9.35
C SER A 105 9.55 15.47 -8.17
N PRO A 106 8.54 14.88 -7.47
CA PRO A 106 7.95 15.49 -6.28
C PRO A 106 8.93 15.69 -5.13
N ALA A 107 9.87 14.75 -4.91
CA ALA A 107 10.87 14.86 -3.84
C ALA A 107 11.84 16.04 -4.10
N VAL A 108 12.32 16.17 -5.34
CA VAL A 108 13.14 17.32 -5.76
C VAL A 108 12.35 18.62 -5.63
N HIS A 109 11.07 18.62 -6.02
CA HIS A 109 10.21 19.79 -5.88
C HIS A 109 9.94 20.16 -4.42
N ALA A 110 9.79 19.19 -3.52
CA ALA A 110 9.60 19.44 -2.09
C ALA A 110 10.80 20.19 -1.49
N SER A 111 12.03 19.78 -1.84
CA SER A 111 13.25 20.52 -1.45
C SER A 111 13.26 21.95 -2.01
N GLN A 112 12.82 22.12 -3.27
CA GLN A 112 12.71 23.45 -3.88
C GLN A 112 11.65 24.33 -3.20
N GLN A 113 10.54 23.74 -2.75
CA GLN A 113 9.47 24.45 -2.04
C GLN A 113 9.97 24.93 -0.67
N ILE A 114 10.69 24.08 0.06
CA ILE A 114 11.34 24.45 1.33
C ILE A 114 12.31 25.63 1.11
N ALA A 115 13.10 25.58 0.04
CA ALA A 115 14.00 26.68 -0.31
C ALA A 115 13.27 27.97 -0.75
N SER A 116 12.00 27.90 -1.13
CA SER A 116 11.17 29.08 -1.40
C SER A 116 10.69 29.75 -0.11
N ASP A 117 10.49 28.98 0.96
CA ASP A 117 10.11 29.49 2.28
C ASP A 117 11.33 30.09 3.02
N GLU A 118 12.53 29.57 2.74
CA GLU A 118 13.82 30.09 3.18
C GLU A 118 14.60 30.72 2.00
N PRO A 119 14.21 31.91 1.52
CA PRO A 119 14.75 32.44 0.27
C PRO A 119 16.27 32.65 0.33
N PRO A 120 16.99 32.34 -0.76
CA PRO A 120 18.41 32.63 -0.85
C PRO A 120 18.68 34.13 -0.73
N PRO A 121 19.88 34.54 -0.28
CA PRO A 121 20.35 35.90 -0.48
C PRO A 121 20.39 36.25 -1.98
N GLU A 122 20.26 37.55 -2.31
CA GLU A 122 20.15 38.01 -3.71
C GLU A 122 21.26 37.45 -4.60
N ALA A 123 20.85 36.92 -5.77
CA ALA A 123 21.71 36.41 -6.85
C ALA A 123 22.61 35.20 -6.50
N CYS A 124 22.20 34.34 -5.56
CA CYS A 124 22.97 33.16 -5.17
C CYS A 124 22.49 31.85 -5.81
N PRO A 125 23.29 31.21 -6.67
CA PRO A 125 22.96 29.93 -7.28
C PRO A 125 23.04 28.73 -6.32
N ALA A 126 23.85 28.83 -5.26
CA ALA A 126 23.88 27.92 -4.13
C ALA A 126 24.11 28.71 -2.84
N PHE A 127 23.50 28.28 -1.74
CA PHE A 127 23.62 28.95 -0.45
C PHE A 127 23.56 27.97 0.72
N VAL A 128 24.09 28.40 1.86
CA VAL A 128 24.12 27.62 3.10
C VAL A 128 23.22 28.29 4.13
N SER A 129 22.40 27.51 4.82
CA SER A 129 21.59 27.92 5.98
C SER A 129 22.19 27.34 7.26
N ILE A 130 22.59 28.21 8.20
CA ILE A 130 23.14 27.85 9.51
C ILE A 130 22.25 28.46 10.58
N HIS A 131 21.41 27.64 11.21
CA HIS A 131 20.45 28.06 12.25
C HIS A 131 19.71 29.36 11.85
N GLY A 132 19.13 29.40 10.65
CA GLY A 132 18.35 30.52 10.12
C GLY A 132 19.12 31.71 9.53
N GLN A 133 20.46 31.68 9.47
CA GLN A 133 21.23 32.68 8.69
C GLN A 133 21.80 32.08 7.42
N HIS A 134 21.66 32.84 6.33
CA HIS A 134 22.05 32.41 5.00
C HIS A 134 23.38 33.04 4.56
N SER A 135 24.20 32.29 3.83
CA SER A 135 25.39 32.82 3.17
C SER A 135 25.68 32.13 1.85
N CYS A 136 26.17 32.92 0.90
CA CYS A 136 26.59 32.47 -0.43
C CYS A 136 28.11 32.38 -0.57
N SER A 137 28.87 32.57 0.50
CA SER A 137 30.32 32.53 0.49
C SER A 137 30.85 31.49 1.46
N THR A 138 31.78 30.65 0.99
CA THR A 138 32.47 29.65 1.83
C THR A 138 33.28 30.30 2.96
N LYS A 139 33.67 31.57 2.82
CA LYS A 139 34.47 32.30 3.80
C LYS A 139 33.68 32.65 5.07
N ASP A 140 32.37 32.86 4.96
CA ASP A 140 31.53 33.29 6.08
C ASP A 140 31.02 32.14 6.94
N ILE A 141 31.11 30.90 6.45
CA ILE A 141 30.74 29.68 7.18
C ILE A 141 31.43 29.62 8.56
N LYS A 142 32.73 29.95 8.63
CA LYS A 142 33.49 29.94 9.91
C LYS A 142 32.94 30.96 10.92
N LYS A 143 32.47 32.12 10.47
CA LYS A 143 31.88 33.15 11.34
C LYS A 143 30.50 32.74 11.81
N LEU A 144 29.67 32.23 10.89
CA LEU A 144 28.30 31.80 11.16
C LEU A 144 28.23 30.60 12.12
N LEU A 145 29.17 29.65 12.02
CA LEU A 145 29.28 28.52 12.94
C LEU A 145 29.52 28.96 14.39
N LYS A 146 30.34 30.00 14.61
CA LYS A 146 30.58 30.55 15.96
C LYS A 146 29.35 31.25 16.53
N ALA A 147 28.55 31.88 15.67
CA ALA A 147 27.31 32.55 16.04
C ALA A 147 26.09 31.60 16.12
N ALA A 148 26.27 30.30 15.86
CA ALA A 148 25.18 29.32 15.85
C ALA A 148 24.77 28.86 17.26
N ALA A 149 25.67 28.91 18.24
CA ALA A 149 25.42 28.46 19.61
C ALA A 149 24.26 29.21 20.32
N GLY A 150 23.96 30.44 19.90
CA GLY A 150 22.87 31.26 20.45
C GLY A 150 21.54 31.14 19.70
N ARG A 151 21.41 30.25 18.71
CA ARG A 151 20.22 30.16 17.83
C ARG A 151 19.60 28.75 17.84
N PRO A 152 18.28 28.63 17.70
CA PRO A 152 17.61 27.34 17.71
C PRO A 152 18.11 26.44 16.58
N LYS A 153 18.29 25.15 16.88
CA LYS A 153 18.67 24.14 15.89
C LYS A 153 17.52 23.99 14.87
N PRO A 154 17.81 23.97 13.56
CA PRO A 154 16.79 23.78 12.54
C PRO A 154 16.18 22.36 12.63
N TYR A 155 14.91 22.24 12.27
CA TYR A 155 14.25 20.95 12.15
C TYR A 155 14.75 20.21 10.90
N LEU A 156 15.13 18.95 11.08
CA LEU A 156 15.54 18.06 9.99
C LEU A 156 14.36 17.20 9.57
N PHE A 157 14.09 17.16 8.28
CA PHE A 157 13.03 16.31 7.72
C PHE A 157 13.54 14.87 7.57
N ARG A 158 12.61 13.91 7.56
CA ARG A 158 12.93 12.49 7.38
C ARG A 158 13.67 12.20 6.06
N ASN A 159 13.40 13.00 5.02
CA ASN A 159 13.98 12.83 3.69
C ASN A 159 15.28 13.64 3.50
N ASP A 160 15.77 14.33 4.54
CA ASP A 160 17.02 15.08 4.45
C ASP A 160 18.22 14.13 4.46
N HIS A 161 19.15 14.33 3.52
CA HIS A 161 20.38 13.54 3.44
C HIS A 161 21.45 14.16 4.35
N THR A 162 21.82 13.47 5.44
CA THR A 162 22.85 13.89 6.40
C THR A 162 24.20 13.26 6.06
N TYR A 163 25.28 14.03 5.94
CA TYR A 163 26.61 13.48 5.62
C TYR A 163 27.11 12.50 6.70
N PRO A 164 27.65 11.32 6.33
CA PRO A 164 28.20 10.37 7.29
C PRO A 164 29.48 10.94 7.92
N GLY A 165 29.34 11.48 9.14
CA GLY A 165 30.43 12.05 9.93
C GLY A 165 30.38 11.60 11.39
N VAL A 166 31.39 11.99 12.18
CA VAL A 166 31.42 11.68 13.61
C VAL A 166 30.35 12.50 14.32
N ASN A 167 29.20 11.88 14.59
CA ASN A 167 28.06 12.51 15.24
C ASN A 167 28.35 12.76 16.72
N LYS A 168 28.86 13.95 17.05
CA LYS A 168 28.81 14.49 18.41
C LYS A 168 27.45 15.15 18.60
N THR A 169 26.75 14.84 19.69
CA THR A 169 25.37 15.27 19.95
C THR A 169 25.18 16.78 20.16
N ASP A 170 26.27 17.58 20.12
CA ASP A 170 26.22 19.02 20.33
C ASP A 170 26.99 19.85 19.29
N VAL A 171 26.83 19.50 18.02
CA VAL A 171 27.41 20.28 16.91
C VAL A 171 26.35 21.07 16.14
N PRO A 172 26.70 22.23 15.56
CA PRO A 172 25.78 23.03 14.75
C PRO A 172 25.37 22.29 13.48
N VAL A 173 24.12 22.51 13.06
CA VAL A 173 23.54 21.94 11.84
C VAL A 173 23.69 22.93 10.69
N VAL A 174 24.20 22.46 9.57
CA VAL A 174 24.47 23.23 8.35
C VAL A 174 23.77 22.59 7.17
N ILE A 175 22.82 23.33 6.57
CA ILE A 175 22.03 22.88 5.43
C ILE A 175 22.56 23.58 4.17
N LEU A 176 23.01 22.82 3.18
CA LEU A 176 23.40 23.32 1.86
C LEU A 176 22.22 23.18 0.90
N TYR A 177 21.85 24.29 0.27
CA TYR A 177 20.92 24.34 -0.85
C TYR A 177 21.71 24.53 -2.13
N ALA A 178 21.76 23.51 -2.99
CA ALA A 178 22.50 23.56 -4.25
C ALA A 178 22.00 22.55 -5.30
N GLU A 179 22.31 22.81 -6.58
CA GLU A 179 22.16 21.86 -7.69
C GLU A 179 23.42 20.98 -7.76
N ILE A 180 23.26 19.68 -7.55
CA ILE A 180 24.36 18.71 -7.63
C ILE A 180 24.99 18.76 -9.01
N GLY A 181 26.32 18.66 -9.04
CA GLY A 181 27.11 18.59 -10.26
C GLY A 181 27.55 19.94 -10.81
N THR A 182 27.18 21.05 -10.14
CA THR A 182 27.65 22.40 -10.45
C THR A 182 29.00 22.71 -9.79
N LYS A 183 29.74 23.68 -10.36
CA LYS A 183 31.03 24.12 -9.80
C LYS A 183 30.88 24.71 -8.40
N GLU A 184 29.80 25.45 -8.16
CA GLU A 184 29.54 26.09 -6.87
C GLU A 184 29.21 25.05 -5.79
N PHE A 185 28.40 24.04 -6.13
CA PHE A 185 28.18 22.90 -5.26
C PHE A 185 29.51 22.27 -4.81
N THR A 186 30.44 22.05 -5.75
CA THR A 186 31.75 21.44 -5.46
C THR A 186 32.56 22.27 -4.46
N LEU A 187 32.56 23.60 -4.60
CA LEU A 187 33.26 24.51 -3.69
C LEU A 187 32.71 24.44 -2.26
N PHE A 188 31.39 24.44 -2.09
CA PHE A 188 30.76 24.32 -0.77
C PHE A 188 30.92 22.92 -0.19
N HIS A 189 30.67 21.90 -1.00
CA HIS A 189 30.70 20.51 -0.59
C HIS A 189 32.08 20.11 -0.09
N LYS A 190 33.18 20.56 -0.73
CA LYS A 190 34.55 20.30 -0.25
C LYS A 190 34.78 20.87 1.16
N VAL A 191 34.38 22.11 1.41
CA VAL A 191 34.57 22.76 2.72
C VAL A 191 33.70 22.10 3.80
N LEU A 192 32.46 21.73 3.48
CA LEU A 192 31.52 21.15 4.44
C LEU A 192 31.83 19.68 4.75
N SER A 193 32.24 18.89 3.77
CA SER A 193 32.65 17.49 3.97
C SER A 193 33.89 17.37 4.85
N GLU A 194 34.93 18.19 4.63
CA GLU A 194 36.12 18.25 5.48
C GLU A 194 35.74 18.53 6.95
N LYS A 195 34.89 19.56 7.18
CA LYS A 195 34.43 19.94 8.52
C LYS A 195 33.52 18.90 9.18
N ALA A 196 32.69 18.20 8.40
CA ALA A 196 31.84 17.12 8.89
C ALA A 196 32.68 15.89 9.25
N GLY A 197 33.72 15.58 8.48
CA GLY A 197 34.69 14.51 8.78
C GLY A 197 35.47 14.77 10.07
N GLU A 198 35.82 16.02 10.35
CA GLU A 198 36.42 16.45 11.63
C GLU A 198 35.42 16.38 12.82
N GLY A 199 34.14 16.15 12.56
CA GLY A 199 33.09 16.11 13.58
C GLY A 199 32.76 17.49 14.19
N THR A 200 32.91 18.56 13.39
CA THR A 200 32.65 19.95 13.85
C THR A 200 31.25 20.45 13.54
N LEU A 201 30.54 19.81 12.62
CA LEU A 201 29.19 20.19 12.18
C LEU A 201 28.43 18.97 11.65
N ILE A 202 27.10 19.06 11.65
CA ILE A 202 26.22 18.14 10.90
C ILE A 202 25.93 18.80 9.55
N TYR A 203 26.30 18.12 8.47
CA TYR A 203 26.12 18.61 7.10
C TYR A 203 24.90 17.94 6.47
N VAL A 204 23.96 18.74 5.97
CA VAL A 204 22.76 18.28 5.26
C VAL A 204 22.71 18.88 3.87
N LEU A 205 22.28 18.09 2.87
CA LEU A 205 22.07 18.55 1.50
C LEU A 205 20.58 18.58 1.16
N ARG A 206 20.09 19.73 0.70
CA ARG A 206 18.77 19.90 0.08
C ARG A 206 18.94 20.34 -1.38
N HIS A 207 18.14 19.77 -2.26
CA HIS A 207 18.19 20.10 -3.68
C HIS A 207 17.63 21.50 -3.94
N PHE A 208 18.41 22.33 -4.64
CA PHE A 208 17.98 23.67 -5.03
C PHE A 208 18.46 24.01 -6.44
N VAL A 209 17.52 24.41 -7.29
CA VAL A 209 17.79 24.89 -8.65
C VAL A 209 17.45 26.37 -8.68
N ALA A 210 18.47 27.22 -8.87
CA ALA A 210 18.30 28.67 -8.81
C ALA A 210 17.43 29.22 -9.95
N ASN A 211 17.62 28.72 -11.17
CA ASN A 211 16.87 29.13 -12.36
C ASN A 211 16.17 27.91 -12.98
N PRO A 212 15.01 27.48 -12.46
CA PRO A 212 14.26 26.38 -13.04
C PRO A 212 13.74 26.75 -14.44
N LYS A 213 13.68 25.76 -15.34
CA LYS A 213 13.12 25.99 -16.69
C LYS A 213 11.65 26.40 -16.58
N PRO A 214 11.15 27.32 -17.44
CA PRO A 214 9.75 27.76 -17.40
C PRO A 214 8.77 26.65 -17.82
N GLN A 215 9.27 25.57 -18.44
CA GLN A 215 8.47 24.43 -18.84
C GLN A 215 7.97 23.65 -17.62
N LYS A 216 6.65 23.45 -17.55
CA LYS A 216 6.01 22.60 -16.54
C LYS A 216 6.34 21.13 -16.75
N MET A 217 6.38 20.40 -15.65
CA MET A 217 6.68 18.97 -15.67
C MET A 217 5.56 18.18 -16.36
N LEU A 218 5.91 17.34 -17.32
CA LEU A 218 4.96 16.40 -17.93
C LEU A 218 4.90 15.15 -17.06
N LEU A 219 3.69 14.75 -16.69
CA LEU A 219 3.45 13.57 -15.86
C LEU A 219 3.21 12.35 -16.73
N SER A 220 3.45 11.17 -16.17
CA SER A 220 3.17 9.86 -16.75
C SER A 220 2.49 8.98 -15.69
N GLY A 221 2.06 7.77 -16.07
CA GLY A 221 1.33 6.87 -15.17
C GLY A 221 -0.17 7.12 -15.08
N TYR A 222 -0.77 7.82 -16.06
CA TYR A 222 -2.21 8.01 -16.20
C TYR A 222 -2.74 7.34 -17.48
N GLY A 223 -4.01 6.92 -17.45
CA GLY A 223 -4.76 6.47 -18.62
C GLY A 223 -5.61 7.58 -19.21
N VAL A 224 -5.87 7.52 -20.52
CA VAL A 224 -6.83 8.40 -21.20
C VAL A 224 -7.89 7.51 -21.81
N GLU A 225 -9.14 7.76 -21.42
CA GLU A 225 -10.29 7.04 -21.95
C GLU A 225 -11.05 7.93 -22.94
N LEU A 226 -11.38 7.35 -24.09
CA LEU A 226 -12.33 7.94 -25.05
C LEU A 226 -13.65 7.16 -24.98
N ALA A 227 -14.47 7.49 -23.99
CA ALA A 227 -15.76 6.84 -23.78
C ALA A 227 -16.75 7.18 -24.91
N ILE A 228 -17.32 6.14 -25.52
CA ILE A 228 -18.38 6.28 -26.53
C ILE A 228 -19.70 6.52 -25.81
N LYS A 229 -20.23 7.74 -25.86
CA LYS A 229 -21.48 8.11 -25.15
C LYS A 229 -22.77 7.52 -25.74
N SER A 230 -22.78 7.12 -27.01
CA SER A 230 -23.98 6.66 -27.71
C SER A 230 -23.89 5.20 -28.14
N THR A 231 -23.65 4.29 -27.20
CA THR A 231 -23.63 2.83 -27.46
C THR A 231 -25.04 2.19 -27.34
N GLU A 232 -25.95 2.80 -26.57
CA GLU A 232 -27.20 2.14 -26.13
C GLU A 232 -28.40 2.30 -27.08
N TYR A 233 -28.44 3.34 -27.92
CA TYR A 233 -29.63 3.63 -28.73
C TYR A 233 -29.85 2.74 -29.97
N LYS A 234 -28.99 1.73 -30.21
CA LYS A 234 -29.12 0.84 -31.38
C LYS A 234 -29.01 -0.65 -31.10
N ALA A 235 -28.57 -1.07 -29.91
CA ALA A 235 -28.28 -2.48 -29.62
C ALA A 235 -29.45 -3.24 -28.95
N VAL A 236 -30.58 -2.57 -28.66
CA VAL A 236 -31.67 -3.12 -27.83
C VAL A 236 -33.01 -3.27 -28.57
N ASP A 237 -33.11 -2.83 -29.83
CA ASP A 237 -34.34 -3.04 -30.62
C ASP A 237 -34.20 -4.20 -31.62
N ASP A 238 -34.23 -5.42 -31.09
CA ASP A 238 -34.29 -6.66 -31.85
C ASP A 238 -35.66 -6.88 -32.54
N THR A 239 -36.63 -5.97 -32.41
CA THR A 239 -37.99 -6.20 -32.95
C THR A 239 -38.19 -5.73 -34.40
N LYS A 240 -37.23 -5.02 -35.01
CA LYS A 240 -37.29 -4.68 -36.45
C LYS A 240 -35.93 -4.63 -37.14
N VAL A 241 -35.19 -5.74 -37.14
CA VAL A 241 -34.20 -5.95 -38.20
C VAL A 241 -34.91 -6.47 -39.45
N LYS A 242 -35.69 -5.60 -40.09
CA LYS A 242 -35.79 -5.71 -41.56
C LYS A 242 -34.43 -5.29 -42.05
N ASP A 243 -33.75 -6.18 -42.77
CA ASP A 243 -32.62 -5.83 -43.62
C ASP A 243 -33.02 -4.57 -44.39
N SER A 244 -32.51 -3.44 -43.93
CA SER A 244 -32.57 -2.19 -44.68
C SER A 244 -31.57 -2.38 -45.80
N LYS A 245 -31.97 -3.16 -46.81
CA LYS A 245 -31.58 -2.89 -48.19
C LYS A 245 -32.15 -1.50 -48.48
N THR A 246 -31.51 -0.47 -47.95
CA THR A 246 -31.43 0.81 -48.65
C THR A 246 -30.74 0.45 -49.95
N VAL A 247 -31.57 0.12 -50.94
CA VAL A 247 -31.25 0.33 -52.33
C VAL A 247 -30.97 1.82 -52.40
N ILE A 248 -29.72 2.20 -52.15
CA ILE A 248 -29.18 3.45 -52.63
C ILE A 248 -29.29 3.28 -54.13
N ASN A 249 -30.29 3.94 -54.73
CA ASN A 249 -30.48 3.99 -56.17
C ASN A 249 -29.12 4.33 -56.79
N ALA A 250 -28.55 3.37 -57.50
CA ALA A 250 -27.16 3.36 -57.93
C ALA A 250 -26.95 4.21 -59.20
N GLU A 251 -27.74 5.26 -59.42
CA GLU A 251 -27.75 5.97 -60.70
C GLU A 251 -27.30 7.43 -60.67
N ASP A 252 -27.15 8.12 -59.53
CA ASP A 252 -27.00 9.59 -59.59
C ASP A 252 -25.94 10.27 -58.71
N ASP A 253 -24.85 9.58 -58.34
CA ASP A 253 -23.65 10.31 -57.88
C ASP A 253 -22.35 9.64 -58.33
N ASN A 254 -21.83 10.14 -59.46
CA ASN A 254 -20.64 9.64 -60.14
C ASN A 254 -19.33 10.30 -59.67
N ASN A 255 -19.35 11.12 -58.59
CA ASN A 255 -18.21 11.95 -58.18
C ASN A 255 -17.73 11.78 -56.72
N ASP A 256 -18.18 10.74 -56.00
CA ASP A 256 -17.67 10.50 -54.64
C ASP A 256 -16.32 9.78 -54.65
N GLU A 257 -15.32 10.43 -54.06
CA GLU A 257 -14.01 9.86 -53.75
C GLU A 257 -14.13 9.03 -52.46
N VAL A 258 -14.03 7.70 -52.59
CA VAL A 258 -14.04 6.79 -51.44
C VAL A 258 -12.62 6.30 -51.20
N GLN A 259 -12.01 6.70 -50.08
CA GLN A 259 -10.60 6.42 -49.71
C GLN A 259 -9.58 6.68 -50.84
N GLY A 260 -9.74 7.78 -51.58
CA GLY A 260 -8.81 8.16 -52.66
C GLY A 260 -9.10 7.53 -54.03
N PHE A 261 -10.16 6.72 -54.15
CA PHE A 261 -10.61 6.15 -55.43
C PHE A 261 -11.81 6.90 -55.99
N ILE A 262 -11.70 7.38 -57.22
CA ILE A 262 -12.79 8.02 -57.97
C ILE A 262 -13.48 6.94 -58.83
N PHE A 263 -14.55 6.37 -58.29
CA PHE A 263 -15.27 5.26 -58.93
C PHE A 263 -15.94 5.65 -60.25
N GLY A 264 -16.27 6.93 -60.46
CA GLY A 264 -16.81 7.42 -61.73
C GLY A 264 -15.81 7.33 -62.90
N THR A 265 -14.53 7.53 -62.62
CA THR A 265 -13.46 7.40 -63.63
C THR A 265 -13.09 5.93 -63.84
N LEU A 266 -13.02 5.14 -62.77
CA LEU A 266 -12.70 3.71 -62.82
C LEU A 266 -13.77 2.88 -63.59
N LYS A 267 -15.05 3.21 -63.40
CA LYS A 267 -16.15 2.59 -64.18
C LYS A 267 -16.11 2.95 -65.66
N LYS A 268 -15.54 4.10 -66.03
CA LYS A 268 -15.35 4.54 -67.43
C LYS A 268 -14.11 3.93 -68.07
N SER A 269 -13.04 3.68 -67.30
CA SER A 269 -11.79 3.13 -67.82
C SER A 269 -11.77 1.60 -67.91
N HIS A 270 -12.52 0.91 -67.05
CA HIS A 270 -12.64 -0.55 -67.05
C HIS A 270 -14.12 -0.97 -67.05
N SER A 271 -14.76 -0.89 -68.22
CA SER A 271 -16.18 -1.23 -68.39
C SER A 271 -16.48 -2.73 -68.20
N GLU A 272 -15.46 -3.59 -68.26
CA GLU A 272 -15.56 -5.04 -68.10
C GLU A 272 -15.60 -5.50 -66.62
N LEU A 273 -15.14 -4.67 -65.69
CA LEU A 273 -15.01 -4.99 -64.25
C LEU A 273 -16.03 -4.23 -63.40
N GLN A 274 -17.16 -3.83 -63.98
CA GLN A 274 -18.16 -3.02 -63.26
C GLN A 274 -18.74 -3.73 -62.03
N GLU A 275 -18.97 -5.04 -62.10
CA GLU A 275 -19.49 -5.82 -60.97
C GLU A 275 -18.46 -5.89 -59.82
N GLU A 276 -17.19 -6.19 -60.13
CA GLU A 276 -16.11 -6.24 -59.15
C GLU A 276 -15.80 -4.86 -58.54
N LEU A 277 -15.89 -3.78 -59.33
CA LEU A 277 -15.74 -2.40 -58.83
C LEU A 277 -16.89 -1.98 -57.92
N VAL A 278 -18.10 -2.50 -58.14
CA VAL A 278 -19.25 -2.29 -57.25
C VAL A 278 -19.08 -3.07 -55.96
N GLU A 279 -18.59 -4.32 -56.02
CA GLU A 279 -18.29 -5.13 -54.84
C GLU A 279 -17.12 -4.54 -54.03
N PHE A 280 -16.09 -4.04 -54.70
CA PHE A 280 -14.96 -3.33 -54.06
C PHE A 280 -15.41 -2.01 -53.42
N ARG A 281 -16.26 -1.23 -54.09
CA ARG A 281 -16.88 -0.03 -53.49
C ARG A 281 -17.70 -0.39 -52.26
N LYS A 282 -18.46 -1.50 -52.31
CA LYS A 282 -19.25 -2.00 -51.19
C LYS A 282 -18.35 -2.46 -50.04
N HIS A 283 -17.26 -3.16 -50.31
CA HIS A 283 -16.26 -3.53 -49.30
C HIS A 283 -15.63 -2.29 -48.65
N LEU A 284 -15.31 -1.26 -49.43
CA LEU A 284 -14.78 -0.01 -48.90
C LEU A 284 -15.80 0.73 -48.03
N LEU A 285 -17.07 0.79 -48.45
CA LEU A 285 -18.18 1.37 -47.68
C LEU A 285 -18.46 0.58 -46.38
N GLU A 286 -18.45 -0.75 -46.45
CA GLU A 286 -18.58 -1.63 -45.27
C GLU A 286 -17.40 -1.52 -44.31
N SER A 287 -16.21 -1.18 -44.83
CA SER A 287 -15.03 -0.87 -44.03
C SER A 287 -14.96 0.59 -43.55
N THR A 288 -15.89 1.45 -43.98
CA THR A 288 -15.98 2.84 -43.50
C THR A 288 -16.96 3.02 -42.35
N ASP A 289 -17.89 2.08 -42.16
CA ASP A 289 -18.83 2.09 -41.02
C ASP A 289 -18.27 1.25 -39.86
N ASP A 290 -17.19 1.76 -39.26
CA ASP A 290 -16.42 1.11 -38.18
C ASP A 290 -17.20 0.97 -36.85
N MET A 291 -18.41 1.54 -36.74
CA MET A 291 -19.22 1.56 -35.50
C MET A 291 -20.65 1.02 -35.68
N VAL A 292 -20.85 0.05 -36.58
CA VAL A 292 -22.13 -0.69 -36.63
C VAL A 292 -22.22 -1.65 -35.43
N PRO A 293 -23.35 -1.68 -34.69
CA PRO A 293 -23.50 -2.55 -33.52
C PRO A 293 -23.44 -4.04 -33.90
N LEU A 294 -22.73 -4.82 -33.08
CA LEU A 294 -22.63 -6.27 -33.19
C LEU A 294 -23.91 -6.95 -32.71
N LYS A 295 -24.21 -8.13 -33.27
CA LYS A 295 -25.37 -8.93 -32.82
C LYS A 295 -25.03 -9.65 -31.52
N VAL A 296 -26.04 -9.90 -30.67
CA VAL A 296 -25.85 -10.46 -29.31
C VAL A 296 -25.04 -11.77 -29.30
N TRP A 297 -25.28 -12.67 -30.27
CA TRP A 297 -24.53 -13.93 -30.36
C TRP A 297 -23.08 -13.76 -30.85
N GLU A 298 -22.78 -12.70 -31.60
CA GLU A 298 -21.41 -12.41 -32.05
C GLU A 298 -20.54 -11.89 -30.90
N VAL A 299 -21.15 -11.36 -29.83
CA VAL A 299 -20.45 -10.87 -28.64
C VAL A 299 -20.03 -12.02 -27.71
N GLN A 300 -20.78 -13.12 -27.67
CA GLN A 300 -20.53 -14.22 -26.74
C GLN A 300 -19.17 -14.91 -26.94
N ASP A 301 -18.77 -15.15 -28.20
CA ASP A 301 -17.51 -15.84 -28.52
C ASP A 301 -16.35 -14.85 -28.76
N LEU A 302 -16.58 -13.55 -28.61
CA LEU A 302 -15.63 -12.49 -29.00
C LEU A 302 -14.32 -12.56 -28.19
N SER A 303 -14.40 -12.91 -26.91
CA SER A 303 -13.25 -13.09 -26.03
C SER A 303 -12.35 -14.24 -26.49
N VAL A 304 -12.95 -15.37 -26.88
CA VAL A 304 -12.24 -16.55 -27.38
C VAL A 304 -11.65 -16.28 -28.77
N GLN A 305 -12.36 -15.55 -29.62
CA GLN A 305 -11.87 -15.11 -30.93
C GLN A 305 -10.69 -14.15 -30.81
N ALA A 306 -10.75 -13.21 -29.86
CA ALA A 306 -9.62 -12.32 -29.54
C ALA A 306 -8.39 -13.11 -29.09
N ALA A 307 -8.58 -14.07 -28.17
CA ALA A 307 -7.50 -14.95 -27.71
C ALA A 307 -6.90 -15.77 -28.86
N ALA A 308 -7.74 -16.36 -29.72
CA ALA A 308 -7.29 -17.11 -30.89
C ALA A 308 -6.48 -16.24 -31.85
N LYS A 309 -6.92 -14.99 -32.06
CA LYS A 309 -6.21 -14.03 -32.91
C LYS A 309 -4.85 -13.66 -32.35
N ILE A 310 -4.74 -13.42 -31.04
CA ILE A 310 -3.47 -13.13 -30.36
C ILE A 310 -2.51 -14.33 -30.45
N MET A 311 -3.03 -15.54 -30.21
CA MET A 311 -2.25 -16.78 -30.26
C MET A 311 -1.83 -17.21 -31.67
N SER A 312 -2.48 -16.68 -32.72
CA SER A 312 -2.12 -16.96 -34.12
C SER A 312 -0.83 -16.27 -34.57
N VAL A 313 -0.34 -15.28 -33.79
CA VAL A 313 0.82 -14.44 -34.10
C VAL A 313 2.03 -14.88 -33.25
N PRO A 314 3.29 -14.69 -33.70
CA PRO A 314 4.46 -14.97 -32.89
C PRO A 314 4.43 -14.25 -31.54
N LYS A 315 4.97 -14.88 -30.49
CA LYS A 315 4.87 -14.42 -29.09
C LYS A 315 5.17 -12.93 -28.87
N PHE A 316 6.22 -12.40 -29.53
CA PHE A 316 6.62 -11.00 -29.36
C PHE A 316 5.62 -10.00 -29.98
N ASP A 317 5.03 -10.36 -31.11
CA ASP A 317 4.02 -9.54 -31.78
C ASP A 317 2.63 -9.78 -31.20
N GLY A 318 2.39 -10.91 -30.54
CA GLY A 318 1.17 -11.20 -29.78
C GLY A 318 0.90 -10.17 -28.68
N LEU A 319 1.91 -9.76 -27.92
CA LEU A 319 1.75 -8.71 -26.88
C LEU A 319 1.41 -7.33 -27.48
N LYS A 320 2.02 -6.98 -28.62
CA LYS A 320 1.69 -5.72 -29.33
C LYS A 320 0.26 -5.77 -29.87
N LEU A 321 -0.16 -6.92 -30.38
CA LEU A 321 -1.51 -7.13 -30.86
C LEU A 321 -2.52 -7.09 -29.72
N MET A 322 -2.20 -7.68 -28.57
CA MET A 322 -3.01 -7.57 -27.35
C MET A 322 -3.14 -6.11 -26.91
N GLN A 323 -2.05 -5.33 -26.96
CA GLN A 323 -2.08 -3.90 -26.69
C GLN A 323 -2.99 -3.14 -27.67
N ASP A 324 -2.82 -3.33 -28.98
CA ASP A 324 -3.66 -2.68 -30.00
C ASP A 324 -5.14 -3.05 -29.86
N LEU A 325 -5.44 -4.34 -29.67
CA LEU A 325 -6.80 -4.81 -29.46
C LEU A 325 -7.42 -4.23 -28.19
N SER A 326 -6.67 -4.12 -27.10
CA SER A 326 -7.17 -3.54 -25.84
C SER A 326 -7.43 -2.04 -25.94
N GLN A 327 -6.56 -1.29 -26.64
CA GLN A 327 -6.66 0.17 -26.76
C GLN A 327 -7.72 0.60 -27.78
N ASN A 328 -7.91 -0.20 -28.83
CA ASN A 328 -8.79 0.10 -29.96
C ASN A 328 -9.93 -0.91 -30.10
N PHE A 329 -10.35 -1.54 -29.00
CA PHE A 329 -11.29 -2.67 -29.03
C PHE A 329 -12.60 -2.37 -29.81
N PRO A 330 -13.29 -1.25 -29.61
CA PRO A 330 -14.57 -1.00 -30.28
C PRO A 330 -14.47 -0.99 -31.82
N SER A 331 -13.38 -0.46 -32.39
CA SER A 331 -13.18 -0.44 -33.85
C SER A 331 -12.70 -1.79 -34.39
N LYS A 332 -12.02 -2.60 -33.57
CA LYS A 332 -11.51 -3.91 -33.96
C LYS A 332 -12.52 -5.05 -33.78
N ALA A 333 -13.57 -4.86 -32.97
CA ALA A 333 -14.50 -5.91 -32.57
C ALA A 333 -15.13 -6.67 -33.76
N ARG A 334 -15.53 -5.98 -34.83
CA ARG A 334 -16.10 -6.61 -36.03
C ARG A 334 -15.09 -7.48 -36.80
N SER A 335 -13.81 -7.16 -36.73
CA SER A 335 -12.78 -7.99 -37.38
C SER A 335 -12.57 -9.32 -36.66
N LEU A 336 -12.88 -9.37 -35.36
CA LEU A 336 -12.72 -10.55 -34.51
C LEU A 336 -13.81 -11.59 -34.74
N THR A 337 -15.04 -11.17 -35.09
CA THR A 337 -16.17 -12.09 -35.35
C THR A 337 -15.92 -13.07 -36.49
N ARG A 338 -15.01 -12.71 -37.41
CA ARG A 338 -14.63 -13.54 -38.57
C ARG A 338 -13.52 -14.55 -38.26
N VAL A 339 -12.95 -14.52 -37.05
CA VAL A 339 -11.82 -15.40 -36.68
C VAL A 339 -12.35 -16.78 -36.32
N ALA A 340 -11.91 -17.80 -37.06
CA ALA A 340 -12.23 -19.19 -36.75
C ALA A 340 -11.48 -19.66 -35.49
N VAL A 341 -12.24 -20.17 -34.51
CA VAL A 341 -11.71 -20.73 -33.26
C VAL A 341 -11.61 -22.25 -33.38
N LYS A 342 -10.46 -22.82 -32.99
CA LYS A 342 -10.28 -24.28 -32.91
C LYS A 342 -10.97 -24.85 -31.68
N GLN A 343 -11.62 -26.01 -31.82
CA GLN A 343 -12.33 -26.66 -30.71
C GLN A 343 -11.40 -27.06 -29.54
N GLU A 344 -10.14 -27.40 -29.83
CA GLU A 344 -9.13 -27.73 -28.82
C GLU A 344 -8.86 -26.55 -27.88
N MET A 345 -8.74 -25.34 -28.43
CA MET A 345 -8.50 -24.11 -27.66
C MET A 345 -9.69 -23.78 -26.76
N ARG A 346 -10.93 -23.98 -27.24
CA ARG A 346 -12.15 -23.75 -26.45
C ARG A 346 -12.19 -24.65 -25.21
N LYS A 347 -11.89 -25.94 -25.38
CA LYS A 347 -11.81 -26.90 -24.26
C LYS A 347 -10.72 -26.53 -23.26
N GLU A 348 -9.53 -26.15 -23.74
CA GLU A 348 -8.43 -25.73 -22.86
C GLU A 348 -8.79 -24.49 -22.02
N ILE A 349 -9.48 -23.51 -22.62
CA ILE A 349 -9.95 -22.31 -21.91
C ILE A 349 -10.98 -22.68 -20.82
N GLU A 350 -11.96 -23.52 -21.15
CA GLU A 350 -13.00 -23.97 -20.20
C GLU A 350 -12.39 -24.75 -19.02
N GLU A 351 -11.43 -25.65 -19.27
CA GLU A 351 -10.72 -26.39 -18.22
C GLU A 351 -9.89 -25.47 -17.31
N ASN A 352 -9.20 -24.48 -17.89
CA ASN A 352 -8.43 -23.51 -17.13
C ASN A 352 -9.34 -22.62 -16.28
N GLN A 353 -10.47 -22.15 -16.81
CA GLN A 353 -11.44 -21.36 -16.06
C GLN A 353 -11.98 -22.14 -14.85
N LYS A 354 -12.33 -23.42 -15.04
CA LYS A 354 -12.78 -24.28 -13.94
C LYS A 354 -11.70 -24.44 -12.86
N ARG A 355 -10.48 -24.79 -13.25
CA ARG A 355 -9.37 -24.97 -12.30
C ARG A 355 -9.04 -23.70 -11.52
N LEU A 356 -9.01 -22.55 -12.19
CA LEU A 356 -8.72 -21.26 -11.56
C LEU A 356 -9.83 -20.83 -10.61
N SER A 357 -11.09 -21.06 -10.98
CA SER A 357 -12.23 -20.79 -10.09
C SER A 357 -12.21 -21.64 -8.82
N GLU A 358 -11.79 -22.91 -8.90
CA GLU A 358 -11.70 -23.81 -7.75
C GLU A 358 -10.48 -23.52 -6.85
N THR A 359 -9.37 -23.04 -7.43
CA THR A 359 -8.10 -22.88 -6.69
C THR A 359 -7.93 -21.49 -6.11
N ILE A 360 -8.23 -20.45 -6.89
CA ILE A 360 -7.93 -19.04 -6.57
C ILE A 360 -9.22 -18.22 -6.43
N GLY A 361 -10.37 -18.75 -6.89
CA GLY A 361 -11.65 -18.01 -6.89
C GLY A 361 -11.82 -17.08 -8.09
N LEU A 362 -10.96 -17.21 -9.10
CA LEU A 362 -10.98 -16.40 -10.33
C LEU A 362 -12.15 -16.78 -11.24
N HIS A 363 -13.02 -15.82 -11.56
CA HIS A 363 -14.12 -16.00 -12.50
C HIS A 363 -13.81 -15.42 -13.89
N PRO A 364 -14.53 -15.83 -14.95
CA PRO A 364 -14.37 -15.26 -16.28
C PRO A 364 -14.67 -13.76 -16.29
N GLY A 365 -13.67 -12.94 -16.64
CA GLY A 365 -13.77 -11.48 -16.65
C GLY A 365 -12.91 -10.80 -15.59
N ASP A 366 -12.52 -11.55 -14.55
CA ASP A 366 -11.63 -11.03 -13.51
C ASP A 366 -10.19 -10.97 -14.02
N GLY A 367 -9.49 -9.89 -13.68
CA GLY A 367 -8.09 -9.70 -14.00
C GLY A 367 -7.27 -9.64 -12.72
N GLU A 368 -6.45 -10.66 -12.48
CA GLU A 368 -5.50 -10.67 -11.36
C GLU A 368 -4.06 -10.63 -11.87
N LEU A 369 -3.22 -9.85 -11.18
CA LEU A 369 -1.79 -9.77 -11.45
C LEU A 369 -1.02 -10.39 -10.30
N PHE A 370 -0.14 -11.34 -10.63
CA PHE A 370 0.77 -11.93 -9.66
C PHE A 370 2.21 -11.60 -10.02
N ILE A 371 2.97 -11.07 -9.06
CA ILE A 371 4.42 -10.88 -9.18
C ILE A 371 5.10 -11.82 -8.19
N ASN A 372 5.79 -12.84 -8.71
CA ASN A 372 6.48 -13.86 -7.92
C ASN A 372 5.61 -14.58 -6.86
N GLY A 373 4.29 -14.62 -7.07
CA GLY A 373 3.32 -15.23 -6.15
C GLY A 373 2.60 -14.22 -5.25
N LEU A 374 3.03 -12.96 -5.22
CA LEU A 374 2.32 -11.87 -4.57
C LEU A 374 1.14 -11.44 -5.43
N HIS A 375 -0.07 -11.53 -4.88
CA HIS A 375 -1.28 -10.99 -5.50
C HIS A 375 -1.24 -9.47 -5.46
N ILE A 376 -1.40 -8.84 -6.62
CA ILE A 376 -1.47 -7.39 -6.79
C ILE A 376 -2.87 -7.04 -7.27
N ASP A 377 -3.60 -6.39 -6.38
CA ASP A 377 -4.89 -5.80 -6.69
C ASP A 377 -4.71 -4.62 -7.67
N LEU A 378 -5.26 -4.77 -8.87
CA LEU A 378 -5.16 -3.78 -9.95
C LEU A 378 -6.05 -2.55 -9.72
N ASP A 379 -7.05 -2.64 -8.85
CA ASP A 379 -7.94 -1.51 -8.54
C ASP A 379 -7.30 -0.55 -7.55
N ILE A 380 -6.45 -1.07 -6.66
CA ILE A 380 -5.75 -0.29 -5.64
C ILE A 380 -4.37 0.16 -6.12
N HIS A 381 -3.62 -0.74 -6.77
CA HIS A 381 -2.22 -0.47 -7.12
C HIS A 381 -2.07 0.26 -8.45
N ASN A 382 -1.39 1.40 -8.38
CA ASN A 382 -1.03 2.20 -9.55
C ASN A 382 0.40 1.86 -10.05
N PRO A 383 0.83 2.37 -11.21
CA PRO A 383 2.19 2.12 -11.73
C PRO A 383 3.33 2.54 -10.78
N PHE A 384 3.08 3.49 -9.88
CA PHE A 384 4.06 3.92 -8.87
C PHE A 384 4.16 2.90 -7.73
N SER A 385 3.03 2.38 -7.23
CA SER A 385 3.00 1.29 -6.26
C SER A 385 3.63 0.03 -6.82
N ILE A 386 3.39 -0.28 -8.10
CA ILE A 386 4.04 -1.44 -8.77
C ILE A 386 5.56 -1.25 -8.83
N LEU A 387 6.06 -0.04 -9.10
CA LEU A 387 7.50 0.25 -9.04
C LEU A 387 8.08 -0.02 -7.64
N GLU A 388 7.36 0.36 -6.58
CA GLU A 388 7.77 0.11 -5.20
C GLU A 388 7.80 -1.38 -4.86
N ILE A 389 6.77 -2.13 -5.26
CA ILE A 389 6.68 -3.60 -5.09
C ILE A 389 7.83 -4.27 -5.84
N LEU A 390 8.04 -3.93 -7.12
CA LEU A 390 9.12 -4.47 -7.94
C LEU A 390 10.49 -4.20 -7.33
N ARG A 391 10.68 -3.04 -6.70
CA ARG A 391 11.94 -2.71 -6.03
C ARG A 391 12.11 -3.49 -4.72
N GLY A 392 11.06 -3.62 -3.91
CA GLY A 392 11.08 -4.44 -2.70
C GLY A 392 11.46 -5.88 -3.04
N GLU A 393 10.82 -6.43 -4.06
CA GLU A 393 11.08 -7.77 -4.56
C GLU A 393 12.51 -7.88 -5.14
N ALA A 394 12.97 -6.90 -5.92
CA ALA A 394 14.35 -6.88 -6.43
C ALA A 394 15.39 -6.95 -5.30
N ARG A 395 15.19 -6.24 -4.18
CA ARG A 395 16.09 -6.30 -3.01
C ARG A 395 16.11 -7.70 -2.38
N VAL A 396 14.95 -8.37 -2.28
CA VAL A 396 14.86 -9.75 -1.78
C VAL A 396 15.57 -10.71 -2.73
N LEU A 397 15.33 -10.59 -4.03
CA LEU A 397 15.97 -11.44 -5.05
C LEU A 397 17.49 -11.26 -5.08
N GLU A 398 17.98 -10.03 -4.94
CA GLU A 398 19.43 -9.75 -4.83
C GLU A 398 20.01 -10.30 -3.53
N GLY A 399 19.30 -10.17 -2.40
CA GLY A 399 19.70 -10.76 -1.13
C GLY A 399 19.86 -12.29 -1.23
N LEU A 400 18.89 -12.97 -1.85
CA LEU A 400 18.95 -14.41 -2.11
C LEU A 400 20.10 -14.76 -3.07
N HIS A 401 20.33 -13.94 -4.09
CA HIS A 401 21.44 -14.14 -5.01
C HIS A 401 22.81 -14.04 -4.32
N ASN A 402 22.96 -13.08 -3.40
CA ASN A 402 24.17 -12.89 -2.60
C ASN A 402 24.43 -14.06 -1.63
N LEU A 403 23.36 -14.71 -1.16
CA LEU A 403 23.43 -15.94 -0.38
C LEU A 403 23.71 -17.20 -1.22
N GLY A 404 23.87 -17.05 -2.54
CA GLY A 404 24.14 -18.17 -3.46
C GLY A 404 22.90 -18.95 -3.91
N ILE A 405 21.70 -18.50 -3.55
CA ILE A 405 20.44 -19.13 -3.98
C ILE A 405 20.10 -18.58 -5.36
N LYS A 406 20.33 -19.39 -6.40
CA LYS A 406 20.14 -19.01 -7.82
C LYS A 406 19.21 -19.99 -8.54
N GLY A 407 18.53 -19.50 -9.57
CA GLY A 407 17.76 -20.34 -10.50
C GLY A 407 16.48 -20.92 -9.90
N GLU A 408 16.22 -22.21 -10.11
CA GLU A 408 14.97 -22.86 -9.72
C GLU A 408 14.69 -22.85 -8.21
N HIS A 409 15.74 -22.85 -7.38
CA HIS A 409 15.58 -22.81 -5.91
C HIS A 409 14.94 -21.50 -5.44
N GLN A 410 15.20 -20.38 -6.14
CA GLN A 410 14.61 -19.09 -5.84
C GLN A 410 13.10 -19.10 -6.08
N GLY A 411 12.65 -19.62 -7.23
CA GLY A 411 11.23 -19.74 -7.54
C GLY A 411 10.49 -20.72 -6.63
N LYS A 412 11.16 -21.75 -6.09
CA LYS A 412 10.58 -22.66 -5.09
C LYS A 412 10.46 -21.99 -3.72
N LEU A 413 11.45 -21.19 -3.33
CA LEU A 413 11.46 -20.46 -2.06
C LEU A 413 10.37 -19.38 -2.01
N LEU A 414 10.22 -18.61 -3.09
CA LEU A 414 9.20 -17.56 -3.19
C LEU A 414 7.77 -18.11 -3.21
N LYS A 415 7.59 -19.37 -3.62
CA LYS A 415 6.31 -20.08 -3.58
C LYS A 415 5.96 -20.64 -2.20
N LEU A 416 6.89 -20.61 -1.24
CA LEU A 416 6.55 -21.04 0.11
C LEU A 416 5.61 -20.01 0.72
N PRO A 417 4.41 -20.42 1.17
CA PRO A 417 3.52 -19.51 1.89
C PRO A 417 4.18 -19.18 3.23
N VAL A 418 4.88 -18.04 3.29
CA VAL A 418 5.24 -17.41 4.55
C VAL A 418 4.00 -16.66 5.01
N ASN A 419 2.93 -17.41 5.31
CA ASN A 419 1.92 -16.85 6.18
C ASN A 419 2.68 -16.55 7.47
N ALA A 420 2.72 -15.29 7.88
CA ALA A 420 2.97 -14.97 9.26
C ALA A 420 1.86 -15.70 10.02
N VAL A 421 2.15 -16.92 10.46
CA VAL A 421 1.49 -17.46 11.63
C VAL A 421 1.77 -16.37 12.64
N GLU A 422 0.77 -15.56 12.96
CA GLU A 422 0.85 -14.75 14.16
C GLU A 422 1.23 -15.75 15.23
N ASP A 423 2.48 -15.69 15.70
CA ASP A 423 3.00 -16.49 16.79
C ASP A 423 2.26 -16.03 18.05
N SER A 424 0.98 -16.36 18.09
CA SER A 424 0.10 -16.24 19.22
C SER A 424 0.55 -17.35 20.15
N TYR A 425 1.40 -16.98 21.11
CA TYR A 425 1.81 -17.85 22.18
C TYR A 425 0.58 -18.26 22.99
N ALA A 426 -0.08 -19.34 22.58
CA ALA A 426 -1.20 -19.91 23.31
C ALA A 426 -0.67 -20.90 24.35
N LEU A 427 -0.98 -20.65 25.63
CA LEU A 427 -0.82 -21.65 26.69
C LEU A 427 -1.83 -22.79 26.43
N ASP A 428 -1.32 -23.96 26.04
CA ASP A 428 -2.13 -25.14 25.74
C ASP A 428 -2.71 -25.75 27.03
N ILE A 429 -4.03 -25.70 27.20
CA ILE A 429 -4.75 -26.25 28.37
C ILE A 429 -5.77 -27.33 27.94
N ARG A 430 -5.49 -28.10 26.88
CA ARG A 430 -6.47 -29.06 26.31
C ARG A 430 -6.61 -30.37 27.11
N HIS A 431 -7.81 -30.96 27.02
CA HIS A 431 -8.16 -32.30 27.51
C HIS A 431 -8.98 -33.05 26.44
N PRO A 432 -8.85 -34.39 26.30
CA PRO A 432 -9.39 -35.13 25.17
C PRO A 432 -10.84 -35.63 25.41
N ALA A 433 -11.82 -35.05 24.71
CA ALA A 433 -13.10 -35.68 24.29
C ALA A 433 -13.96 -34.68 23.48
N ILE A 434 -14.02 -34.82 22.14
CA ILE A 434 -14.47 -33.74 21.22
C ILE A 434 -15.63 -34.14 20.28
N MET A 435 -16.31 -35.27 20.52
CA MET A 435 -17.36 -35.74 19.60
C MET A 435 -18.66 -34.88 19.60
N GLU A 436 -18.95 -34.12 20.66
CA GLU A 436 -20.16 -33.28 20.73
C GLU A 436 -20.07 -32.01 19.85
N LEU A 437 -18.88 -31.63 19.40
CA LEU A 437 -18.64 -30.44 18.57
C LEU A 437 -19.15 -30.59 17.14
N LEU A 438 -19.40 -31.82 16.68
CA LEU A 438 -19.79 -32.16 15.29
C LEU A 438 -21.31 -32.25 15.04
N ARG A 439 -22.18 -32.16 16.06
CA ARG A 439 -23.64 -32.21 15.85
C ARG A 439 -24.10 -31.04 14.97
N ALA A 440 -25.15 -31.14 14.16
CA ALA A 440 -25.63 -29.98 13.39
C ALA A 440 -26.35 -28.97 14.32
N THR A 441 -26.04 -27.67 14.21
CA THR A 441 -26.78 -26.57 14.86
C THR A 441 -26.99 -25.44 13.87
N PHE A 442 -28.00 -24.61 14.10
CA PHE A 442 -28.23 -23.43 13.26
C PHE A 442 -27.02 -22.47 13.32
N PRO A 443 -26.62 -21.87 12.19
CA PRO A 443 -25.58 -20.85 12.16
C PRO A 443 -25.90 -19.70 13.12
N GLY A 444 -24.91 -19.21 13.87
CA GLY A 444 -25.06 -18.13 14.84
C GLY A 444 -25.43 -18.58 16.26
N VAL A 445 -25.75 -19.86 16.50
CA VAL A 445 -26.07 -20.35 17.85
C VAL A 445 -24.81 -20.91 18.52
N ILE A 446 -24.42 -20.31 19.64
CA ILE A 446 -23.33 -20.81 20.49
C ILE A 446 -23.75 -22.10 21.19
N ARG A 447 -22.89 -23.11 21.12
CA ARG A 447 -23.17 -24.44 21.68
C ARG A 447 -22.86 -24.49 23.16
N GLN A 448 -23.85 -24.87 23.95
CA GLN A 448 -23.66 -25.14 25.37
C GLN A 448 -23.04 -26.53 25.55
N ILE A 449 -21.72 -26.61 25.54
CA ILE A 449 -20.98 -27.85 25.84
C ILE A 449 -20.46 -27.75 27.27
N ARG A 450 -20.64 -28.81 28.08
CA ARG A 450 -20.08 -28.89 29.45
C ARG A 450 -18.58 -29.21 29.45
N ARG A 451 -17.79 -28.46 28.68
CA ARG A 451 -16.34 -28.61 28.55
C ARG A 451 -15.67 -27.23 28.43
N ASN A 452 -14.41 -27.15 28.85
CA ASN A 452 -13.66 -25.90 28.90
C ASN A 452 -12.94 -25.63 27.57
N PHE A 453 -13.63 -25.01 26.60
CA PHE A 453 -13.05 -24.62 25.30
C PHE A 453 -12.63 -23.16 25.23
N PHE A 454 -13.33 -22.29 25.95
CA PHE A 454 -13.13 -20.85 25.90
C PHE A 454 -12.78 -20.34 27.29
N ASN A 455 -11.60 -19.77 27.44
CA ASN A 455 -11.11 -19.15 28.66
C ASN A 455 -10.92 -17.66 28.42
N LEU A 456 -11.55 -16.84 29.25
CA LEU A 456 -11.33 -15.40 29.32
C LEU A 456 -10.65 -15.08 30.65
N VAL A 457 -9.45 -14.52 30.61
CA VAL A 457 -8.73 -14.08 31.82
C VAL A 457 -8.63 -12.56 31.81
N LEU A 458 -9.25 -11.90 32.77
CA LEU A 458 -9.27 -10.44 32.91
C LEU A 458 -8.23 -10.00 33.94
N PHE A 459 -7.32 -9.14 33.52
CA PHE A 459 -6.36 -8.45 34.38
C PHE A 459 -6.92 -7.07 34.71
N LEU A 460 -7.27 -6.88 35.98
CA LEU A 460 -8.00 -5.69 36.44
C LEU A 460 -7.28 -5.04 37.61
N ASP A 461 -7.21 -3.71 37.60
CA ASP A 461 -6.99 -2.94 38.81
C ASP A 461 -8.37 -2.56 39.38
N PRO A 462 -8.73 -3.02 40.59
CA PRO A 462 -10.04 -2.73 41.18
C PRO A 462 -10.32 -1.24 41.40
N ILE A 463 -9.31 -0.37 41.33
CA ILE A 463 -9.45 1.09 41.50
C ILE A 463 -9.89 1.78 40.20
N GLN A 464 -9.55 1.22 39.04
CA GLN A 464 -9.88 1.80 37.73
C GLN A 464 -11.38 1.75 37.44
N GLU A 465 -11.90 2.77 36.75
CA GLU A 465 -13.32 2.86 36.37
C GLU A 465 -13.72 1.78 35.37
N GLU A 466 -12.89 1.54 34.36
CA GLU A 466 -13.07 0.54 33.30
C GLU A 466 -13.24 -0.88 33.87
N SER A 467 -12.60 -1.18 35.01
CA SER A 467 -12.76 -2.46 35.71
C SER A 467 -14.20 -2.70 36.15
N VAL A 468 -14.95 -1.66 36.54
CA VAL A 468 -16.35 -1.80 36.97
C VAL A 468 -17.24 -2.27 35.82
N GLU A 469 -16.99 -1.77 34.61
CA GLU A 469 -17.76 -2.10 33.41
C GLU A 469 -17.44 -3.52 32.94
N LEU A 470 -16.16 -3.90 32.93
CA LEU A 470 -15.72 -5.28 32.62
C LEU A 470 -16.30 -6.29 33.61
N MET A 471 -16.45 -5.91 34.89
CA MET A 471 -17.09 -6.76 35.90
C MET A 471 -18.59 -6.94 35.65
N LYS A 472 -19.30 -5.90 35.19
CA LYS A 472 -20.73 -6.00 34.81
C LYS A 472 -20.90 -6.88 33.57
N LEU A 473 -20.02 -6.75 32.59
CA LEU A 473 -20.02 -7.61 31.41
C LEU A 473 -19.78 -9.09 31.78
N ALA A 474 -18.84 -9.36 32.68
CA ALA A 474 -18.62 -10.71 33.19
C ALA A 474 -19.83 -11.29 33.94
N GLU A 475 -20.58 -10.46 34.68
CA GLU A 475 -21.86 -10.86 35.29
C GLU A 475 -22.91 -11.22 34.22
N LEU A 476 -22.98 -10.43 33.15
CA LEU A 476 -23.89 -10.66 32.02
C LEU A 476 -23.59 -12.02 31.37
N PHE A 477 -22.33 -12.30 31.03
CA PHE A 477 -21.91 -13.59 30.47
C PHE A 477 -22.26 -14.77 31.37
N TYR A 478 -22.08 -14.62 32.69
CA TYR A 478 -22.45 -15.65 33.67
C TYR A 478 -23.97 -15.88 33.72
N LYS A 479 -24.78 -14.81 33.74
CA LYS A 479 -26.25 -14.90 33.73
C LYS A 479 -26.80 -15.54 32.46
N HIS A 480 -26.23 -15.20 31.29
CA HIS A 480 -26.63 -15.74 30.01
C HIS A 480 -26.12 -17.18 29.75
N LYS A 481 -25.37 -17.77 30.69
CA LYS A 481 -24.83 -19.14 30.60
C LYS A 481 -24.04 -19.37 29.31
N ILE A 482 -23.26 -18.35 28.91
CA ILE A 482 -22.33 -18.47 27.79
C ILE A 482 -21.28 -19.52 28.20
N PRO A 483 -20.88 -20.45 27.30
CA PRO A 483 -19.89 -21.50 27.59
C PRO A 483 -18.45 -20.93 27.69
N LEU A 484 -18.27 -19.89 28.50
CA LEU A 484 -17.03 -19.15 28.68
C LEU A 484 -16.56 -19.31 30.13
N ARG A 485 -15.32 -19.74 30.33
CA ARG A 485 -14.69 -19.77 31.65
C ARG A 485 -14.00 -18.43 31.90
N ILE A 486 -14.54 -17.66 32.84
CA ILE A 486 -14.02 -16.35 33.20
C ILE A 486 -13.11 -16.49 34.42
N GLY A 487 -11.89 -15.96 34.32
CA GLY A 487 -10.93 -15.83 35.41
C GLY A 487 -10.57 -14.36 35.64
N PHE A 488 -10.33 -14.00 36.89
CA PHE A 488 -9.94 -12.65 37.28
C PHE A 488 -8.56 -12.67 37.92
N VAL A 489 -7.68 -11.77 37.48
CA VAL A 489 -6.36 -11.52 38.06
C VAL A 489 -6.32 -10.07 38.49
N PHE A 490 -6.41 -9.84 39.79
CA PHE A 490 -6.34 -8.49 40.35
C PHE A 490 -4.87 -8.08 40.50
N VAL A 491 -4.50 -6.98 39.83
CA VAL A 491 -3.19 -6.36 39.97
C VAL A 491 -3.32 -5.22 40.97
N VAL A 492 -2.94 -5.49 42.21
CA VAL A 492 -3.00 -4.53 43.31
C VAL A 492 -1.59 -4.14 43.77
N ASN A 493 -1.49 -3.09 44.58
CA ASN A 493 -0.22 -2.60 45.09
C ASN A 493 0.54 -3.68 45.87
N THR A 494 1.86 -3.74 45.66
CA THR A 494 2.74 -4.83 46.16
C THR A 494 3.60 -4.45 47.37
N LYS A 495 3.44 -3.21 47.88
CA LYS A 495 4.19 -2.75 49.05
C LYS A 495 3.62 -3.38 50.33
N ASP A 496 4.52 -3.87 51.19
CA ASP A 496 4.17 -4.58 52.43
C ASP A 496 3.60 -3.65 53.52
N GLU A 497 3.91 -2.35 53.47
CA GLU A 497 3.54 -1.35 54.48
C GLU A 497 2.14 -0.73 54.28
N ILE A 498 1.38 -1.18 53.28
CA ILE A 498 0.09 -0.57 52.91
C ILE A 498 -1.07 -1.30 53.58
N ASP A 499 -1.86 -0.55 54.34
CA ASP A 499 -3.06 -1.01 55.04
C ASP A 499 -4.27 -1.03 54.08
N GLY A 500 -5.18 -2.00 54.26
CA GLY A 500 -6.41 -2.13 53.45
C GLY A 500 -7.42 -1.00 53.66
N PHE A 501 -7.21 -0.17 54.69
CA PHE A 501 -7.92 1.09 54.90
C PHE A 501 -7.34 2.27 54.09
N SER A 502 -6.06 2.20 53.72
CA SER A 502 -5.38 3.24 52.94
C SER A 502 -5.48 3.00 51.43
N ASP A 503 -5.47 1.73 51.01
CA ASP A 503 -5.59 1.33 49.61
C ASP A 503 -6.83 0.43 49.43
N PRO A 504 -7.87 0.94 48.74
CA PRO A 504 -9.12 0.21 48.55
C PRO A 504 -8.95 -1.03 47.67
N GLY A 505 -7.93 -1.09 46.80
CA GLY A 505 -7.66 -2.27 45.98
C GLY A 505 -7.11 -3.43 46.80
N VAL A 506 -6.21 -3.14 47.75
CA VAL A 506 -5.70 -4.13 48.71
C VAL A 506 -6.81 -4.59 49.66
N GLY A 507 -7.62 -3.66 50.16
CA GLY A 507 -8.77 -3.97 51.02
C GLY A 507 -9.79 -4.87 50.30
N PHE A 508 -10.08 -4.59 49.03
CA PHE A 508 -10.98 -5.39 48.20
C PHE A 508 -10.45 -6.81 48.00
N TYR A 509 -9.17 -6.97 47.65
CA TYR A 509 -8.55 -8.29 47.47
C TYR A 509 -8.58 -9.14 48.75
N ARG A 510 -8.26 -8.55 49.91
CA ARG A 510 -8.27 -9.23 51.21
C ARG A 510 -9.67 -9.68 51.61
N VAL A 511 -10.69 -8.84 51.37
CA VAL A 511 -12.10 -9.21 51.62
C VAL A 511 -12.55 -10.35 50.71
N LEU A 512 -12.14 -10.36 49.45
CA LEU A 512 -12.45 -11.47 48.54
C LEU A 512 -11.81 -12.79 49.00
N ASN A 513 -10.54 -12.76 49.42
CA ASN A 513 -9.87 -13.95 49.94
C ASN A 513 -10.52 -14.44 51.24
N TYR A 514 -10.88 -13.55 52.16
CA TYR A 514 -11.61 -13.90 53.37
C TYR A 514 -12.93 -14.63 53.05
N ILE A 515 -13.72 -14.10 52.11
CA ILE A 515 -14.98 -14.75 51.73
C ILE A 515 -14.74 -16.09 51.03
N ALA A 516 -13.68 -16.19 50.23
CA ALA A 516 -13.33 -17.42 49.53
C ALA A 516 -12.86 -18.53 50.48
N ASP A 517 -12.07 -18.19 51.50
CA ASP A 517 -11.49 -19.16 52.43
C ASP A 517 -12.49 -19.57 53.55
N GLU A 518 -13.33 -18.66 54.04
CA GLU A 518 -14.30 -18.95 55.12
C GLU A 518 -15.66 -19.45 54.63
N TYR A 519 -16.07 -19.08 53.41
CA TYR A 519 -17.36 -19.48 52.83
C TYR A 519 -17.17 -20.35 51.60
N ASP A 520 -17.18 -19.73 50.41
CA ASP A 520 -17.08 -20.41 49.13
C ASP A 520 -16.78 -19.39 48.02
N VAL A 521 -16.12 -19.85 46.95
CA VAL A 521 -15.77 -19.05 45.77
C VAL A 521 -17.01 -18.47 45.08
N SER A 522 -18.12 -19.22 45.08
CA SER A 522 -19.40 -18.75 44.53
C SER A 522 -19.94 -17.53 45.29
N GLN A 523 -19.82 -17.53 46.62
CA GLN A 523 -20.24 -16.42 47.48
C GLN A 523 -19.29 -15.23 47.38
N ALA A 524 -18.00 -15.48 47.14
CA ALA A 524 -17.01 -14.44 46.84
C ALA A 524 -17.37 -13.70 45.54
N LEU A 525 -17.72 -14.44 44.47
CA LEU A 525 -18.13 -13.84 43.19
C LEU A 525 -19.44 -13.05 43.30
N LEU A 526 -20.47 -13.59 43.98
CA LEU A 526 -21.71 -12.86 44.23
C LEU A 526 -21.49 -11.62 45.09
N SER A 527 -20.53 -11.68 46.02
CA SER A 527 -20.18 -10.54 46.87
C SER A 527 -19.40 -9.47 46.13
N MET A 528 -18.51 -9.88 45.24
CA MET A 528 -17.78 -9.01 44.32
C MET A 528 -18.75 -8.24 43.42
N VAL A 529 -19.67 -8.94 42.76
CA VAL A 529 -20.70 -8.35 41.91
C VAL A 529 -21.59 -7.39 42.73
N SER A 530 -21.97 -7.76 43.95
CA SER A 530 -22.75 -6.88 44.84
C SER A 530 -21.98 -5.66 45.33
N LEU A 531 -20.65 -5.70 45.39
CA LEU A 531 -19.80 -4.55 45.72
C LEU A 531 -19.76 -3.58 44.55
N TYR A 532 -19.51 -4.07 43.33
CA TYR A 532 -19.46 -3.25 42.12
C TYR A 532 -20.82 -2.69 41.70
N ASN A 533 -21.92 -3.43 41.89
CA ASN A 533 -23.27 -2.93 41.59
C ASN A 533 -23.75 -1.79 42.52
N LYS A 534 -23.05 -1.54 43.63
CA LYS A 534 -23.34 -0.39 44.52
C LYS A 534 -22.53 0.86 44.17
N VAL A 535 -21.54 0.72 43.31
CA VAL A 535 -20.71 1.83 42.86
C VAL A 535 -21.37 2.38 41.59
N ASP A 536 -21.82 3.64 41.63
CA ASP A 536 -22.35 4.31 40.44
C ASP A 536 -21.26 4.39 39.35
N ALA A 537 -21.65 4.36 38.07
CA ALA A 537 -20.72 4.59 36.96
C ALA A 537 -19.98 5.93 37.16
N GLY A 538 -18.65 5.94 37.05
CA GLY A 538 -17.83 7.13 37.33
C GLY A 538 -17.28 7.28 38.76
N LYS A 539 -17.50 6.32 39.66
CA LYS A 539 -16.94 6.38 41.04
C LYS A 539 -15.92 5.28 41.31
N ILE A 540 -14.84 5.65 41.99
CA ILE A 540 -13.79 4.74 42.46
C ILE A 540 -14.27 3.97 43.69
N LEU A 541 -13.87 2.70 43.82
CA LEU A 541 -14.09 1.91 45.04
C LEU A 541 -13.42 2.60 46.24
N SER A 542 -14.20 2.97 47.26
CA SER A 542 -13.68 3.54 48.51
C SER A 542 -13.57 2.49 49.62
N ALA A 543 -12.56 2.62 50.49
CA ALA A 543 -12.36 1.75 51.65
C ALA A 543 -13.56 1.79 52.61
N ASP A 544 -14.27 2.92 52.68
CA ASP A 544 -15.51 3.08 53.45
C ASP A 544 -16.65 2.21 52.90
N THR A 545 -16.74 2.06 51.57
CA THR A 545 -17.76 1.21 50.93
C THR A 545 -17.51 -0.26 51.24
N ILE A 546 -16.23 -0.67 51.26
CA ILE A 546 -15.80 -2.03 51.57
C ILE A 546 -16.05 -2.35 53.05
N SER A 547 -15.68 -1.45 53.97
CA SER A 547 -15.90 -1.64 55.40
C SER A 547 -17.39 -1.62 55.78
N ALA A 548 -18.19 -0.76 55.15
CA ALA A 548 -19.65 -0.75 55.31
C ALA A 548 -20.31 -2.03 54.77
N TYR A 549 -19.81 -2.56 53.65
CA TYR A 549 -20.29 -3.84 53.11
C TYR A 549 -19.97 -5.01 54.05
N LEU A 550 -18.75 -5.05 54.60
CA LEU A 550 -18.30 -6.08 55.53
C LEU A 550 -19.13 -6.07 56.82
N LYS A 551 -19.35 -4.89 57.42
CA LYS A 551 -20.21 -4.73 58.61
C LYS A 551 -21.66 -5.16 58.37
N ARG A 552 -22.19 -4.94 57.17
CA ARG A 552 -23.58 -5.26 56.83
C ARG A 552 -23.82 -6.74 56.55
N LYS A 553 -22.93 -7.41 55.81
CA LYS A 553 -23.09 -8.83 55.47
C LYS A 553 -22.51 -9.77 56.54
N PHE A 554 -21.45 -9.37 57.23
CA PHE A 554 -20.73 -10.21 58.18
C PHE A 554 -20.54 -9.49 59.53
N PRO A 555 -21.59 -9.34 60.34
CA PRO A 555 -21.52 -8.62 61.61
C PRO A 555 -20.64 -9.30 62.67
N LYS A 556 -20.22 -10.55 62.46
CA LYS A 556 -19.33 -11.32 63.36
C LYS A 556 -17.84 -11.23 62.97
N ALA A 557 -17.51 -10.58 61.85
CA ALA A 557 -16.15 -10.51 61.33
C ALA A 557 -15.41 -9.27 61.85
N ASN A 558 -14.21 -9.44 62.40
CA ASN A 558 -13.38 -8.32 62.85
C ASN A 558 -12.71 -7.65 61.64
N ALA A 559 -13.20 -6.45 61.28
CA ALA A 559 -12.70 -5.68 60.14
C ALA A 559 -11.20 -5.37 60.25
N GLU A 560 -10.68 -5.15 61.45
CA GLU A 560 -9.26 -4.88 61.71
C GLU A 560 -8.36 -6.11 61.46
N ARG A 561 -8.86 -7.33 61.73
CA ARG A 561 -8.10 -8.57 61.47
C ARG A 561 -8.01 -8.90 59.97
N ILE A 562 -8.99 -8.46 59.18
CA ILE A 562 -9.07 -8.77 57.75
C ILE A 562 -8.37 -7.70 56.91
N LEU A 563 -8.56 -6.42 57.25
CA LEU A 563 -8.03 -5.30 56.47
C LEU A 563 -6.65 -4.83 56.93
N GLY A 564 -6.28 -5.11 58.19
CA GLY A 564 -5.04 -4.65 58.81
C GLY A 564 -3.75 -5.19 58.17
N ILE A 565 -2.61 -4.64 58.61
CA ILE A 565 -1.27 -4.89 58.06
C ILE A 565 -0.84 -6.37 58.23
N GLU A 566 -1.22 -7.03 59.32
CA GLU A 566 -0.93 -8.45 59.61
C GLU A 566 -2.13 -9.38 59.29
N SER A 567 -2.77 -9.19 58.14
CA SER A 567 -3.88 -10.04 57.71
C SER A 567 -3.40 -11.39 57.19
N GLU A 568 -3.99 -12.49 57.68
CA GLU A 568 -3.76 -13.87 57.21
C GLU A 568 -4.17 -14.08 55.72
N TYR A 569 -4.88 -13.12 55.12
CA TYR A 569 -5.47 -13.21 53.78
C TYR A 569 -4.66 -12.50 52.67
N ASP A 570 -3.40 -12.13 52.96
CA ASP A 570 -2.53 -11.36 52.07
C ASP A 570 -1.56 -12.21 51.21
N ASP A 571 -1.46 -13.52 51.47
CA ASP A 571 -0.43 -14.41 50.90
C ASP A 571 -0.41 -14.46 49.36
N LYS A 572 -1.58 -14.37 48.72
CA LYS A 572 -1.73 -14.50 47.25
C LYS A 572 -1.57 -13.16 46.52
N ARG A 573 -1.49 -12.03 47.23
CA ARG A 573 -1.42 -10.67 46.67
C ARG A 573 -0.20 -10.49 45.77
N LYS A 574 0.97 -10.93 46.26
CA LYS A 574 2.24 -10.80 45.54
C LYS A 574 2.29 -11.67 44.27
N HIS A 575 1.56 -12.78 44.24
CA HIS A 575 1.55 -13.70 43.10
C HIS A 575 0.86 -13.12 41.87
N GLY A 576 -0.26 -12.39 42.02
CA GLY A 576 -0.96 -11.76 40.90
C GLY A 576 -0.10 -10.71 40.19
N ALA A 577 0.53 -9.81 40.96
CA ALA A 577 1.42 -8.80 40.42
C ALA A 577 2.72 -9.38 39.85
N LEU A 578 3.26 -10.44 40.45
CA LEU A 578 4.44 -11.14 39.94
C LEU A 578 4.13 -11.89 38.63
N PHE A 579 2.94 -12.47 38.52
CA PHE A 579 2.45 -13.07 37.28
C PHE A 579 2.32 -12.02 36.17
N TYR A 580 1.70 -10.87 36.47
CA TYR A 580 1.59 -9.76 35.52
C TYR A 580 2.96 -9.27 35.02
N LYS A 581 3.91 -9.04 35.94
CA LYS A 581 5.28 -8.63 35.61
C LYS A 581 6.02 -9.67 34.77
N LYS A 582 5.82 -10.97 35.02
CA LYS A 582 6.44 -12.04 34.23
C LYS A 582 5.83 -12.19 32.84
N SER A 583 4.54 -11.95 32.71
CA SER A 583 3.83 -12.09 31.44
C SER A 583 4.14 -10.96 30.45
N GLY A 584 4.73 -9.84 30.89
CA GLY A 584 5.09 -8.72 30.02
C GLY A 584 3.90 -8.03 29.37
N LEU A 585 2.70 -8.22 29.95
CA LEU A 585 1.46 -7.65 29.47
C LEU A 585 1.49 -6.13 29.70
N GLY A 586 0.99 -5.37 28.72
CA GLY A 586 1.20 -3.91 28.56
C GLY A 586 0.59 -3.03 29.65
N ALA A 587 -0.33 -2.14 29.29
CA ALA A 587 -1.08 -1.33 30.25
C ALA A 587 -2.37 -2.05 30.67
N LEU A 588 -2.83 -1.81 31.90
CA LEU A 588 -4.12 -2.29 32.41
C LEU A 588 -5.23 -1.29 32.06
N PRO A 589 -6.46 -1.76 31.80
CA PRO A 589 -6.95 -3.15 31.88
C PRO A 589 -6.62 -4.00 30.64
N LEU A 590 -6.52 -5.32 30.82
CA LEU A 590 -6.24 -6.25 29.71
C LEU A 590 -7.03 -7.55 29.86
N ALA A 591 -7.58 -8.07 28.76
CA ALA A 591 -8.19 -9.38 28.69
C ALA A 591 -7.36 -10.35 27.83
N LEU A 592 -7.30 -11.61 28.23
CA LEU A 592 -6.77 -12.71 27.42
C LEU A 592 -7.91 -13.64 27.03
N PHE A 593 -8.13 -13.83 25.73
CA PHE A 593 -9.04 -14.85 25.21
C PHE A 593 -8.25 -16.05 24.70
N ASN A 594 -8.39 -17.20 25.36
CA ASN A 594 -7.63 -18.43 25.06
C ASN A 594 -6.10 -18.22 24.94
N GLY A 595 -5.56 -17.28 25.73
CA GLY A 595 -4.14 -16.93 25.75
C GLY A 595 -3.74 -15.77 24.83
N VAL A 596 -4.62 -15.31 23.95
CA VAL A 596 -4.38 -14.16 23.06
C VAL A 596 -4.77 -12.86 23.78
N PRO A 597 -3.87 -11.87 23.90
CA PRO A 597 -4.22 -10.56 24.45
C PRO A 597 -5.11 -9.77 23.50
N LEU A 598 -6.15 -9.15 24.04
CA LEU A 598 -6.99 -8.19 23.30
C LEU A 598 -6.27 -6.85 23.17
N SER A 599 -6.47 -6.16 22.05
CA SER A 599 -5.95 -4.79 21.88
C SER A 599 -6.73 -3.80 22.75
N PRO A 600 -6.18 -2.62 23.07
CA PRO A 600 -6.91 -1.59 23.81
C PRO A 600 -8.22 -1.16 23.13
N ASP A 601 -8.25 -1.15 21.79
CA ASP A 601 -9.45 -0.81 21.02
C ASP A 601 -10.52 -1.91 21.15
N GLU A 602 -10.11 -3.18 21.22
CA GLU A 602 -11.01 -4.33 21.45
C GLU A 602 -11.53 -4.42 22.91
N MET A 603 -11.02 -3.59 23.82
CA MET A 603 -11.37 -3.61 25.25
C MET A 603 -12.54 -2.68 25.61
N ASP A 604 -13.10 -1.93 24.65
CA ASP A 604 -14.31 -1.15 24.85
C ASP A 604 -15.48 -2.07 25.28
N PRO A 605 -16.14 -1.83 26.44
CA PRO A 605 -17.20 -2.71 26.94
C PRO A 605 -18.32 -3.00 25.95
N ASP A 606 -18.69 -2.04 25.10
CA ASP A 606 -19.77 -2.20 24.12
C ASP A 606 -19.36 -3.08 22.93
N GLU A 607 -18.10 -3.02 22.51
CA GLU A 607 -17.57 -3.83 21.41
C GLU A 607 -17.09 -5.21 21.89
N LEU A 608 -16.59 -5.29 23.12
CA LEU A 608 -16.01 -6.49 23.72
C LEU A 608 -17.00 -7.67 23.75
N GLU A 609 -18.29 -7.40 23.97
CA GLU A 609 -19.33 -8.44 23.88
C GLU A 609 -19.36 -9.07 22.47
N THR A 610 -19.44 -8.22 21.44
CA THR A 610 -19.54 -8.66 20.05
C THR A 610 -18.26 -9.39 19.61
N ILE A 611 -17.10 -8.84 19.98
CA ILE A 611 -15.78 -9.41 19.66
C ILE A 611 -15.61 -10.79 20.29
N ILE A 612 -15.94 -10.96 21.57
CA ILE A 612 -15.84 -12.26 22.24
C ILE A 612 -16.77 -13.29 21.58
N LEU A 613 -18.01 -12.91 21.26
CA LEU A 613 -18.96 -13.80 20.59
C LEU A 613 -18.45 -14.21 19.20
N GLN A 614 -17.92 -13.26 18.42
CA GLN A 614 -17.33 -13.53 17.11
C GLN A 614 -16.12 -14.47 17.22
N ARG A 615 -15.21 -14.21 18.18
CA ARG A 615 -14.01 -15.04 18.40
C ARG A 615 -14.37 -16.45 18.84
N ILE A 616 -15.43 -16.63 19.63
CA ILE A 616 -15.99 -17.94 19.97
C ILE A 616 -16.49 -18.66 18.71
N MET A 617 -17.18 -17.98 17.81
CA MET A 617 -17.67 -18.57 16.56
C MET A 617 -16.52 -19.00 15.65
N ASP A 618 -15.54 -18.13 15.43
CA ASP A 618 -14.38 -18.39 14.58
C ASP A 618 -13.55 -19.57 15.11
N THR A 619 -13.22 -19.57 16.40
CA THR A 619 -12.48 -20.67 17.04
C THR A 619 -13.27 -21.97 17.05
N THR A 620 -14.61 -21.93 17.17
CA THR A 620 -15.46 -23.12 17.04
C THR A 620 -15.31 -23.73 15.65
N THR A 621 -15.30 -22.94 14.57
CA THR A 621 -15.11 -23.49 13.21
C THR A 621 -13.74 -24.14 13.04
N ALA A 622 -12.69 -23.55 13.63
CA ALA A 622 -11.35 -24.12 13.63
C ALA A 622 -11.31 -25.46 14.38
N PHE A 623 -11.90 -25.52 15.58
CA PHE A 623 -12.01 -26.78 16.34
C PHE A 623 -12.82 -27.83 15.60
N GLN A 624 -13.92 -27.46 14.93
CA GLN A 624 -14.70 -28.41 14.12
C GLN A 624 -13.88 -28.98 12.96
N ARG A 625 -13.12 -28.14 12.26
CA ARG A 625 -12.22 -28.59 11.18
C ARG A 625 -11.16 -29.55 11.73
N ALA A 626 -10.51 -29.21 12.83
CA ALA A 626 -9.50 -30.07 13.47
C ALA A 626 -10.08 -31.43 13.87
N VAL A 627 -11.26 -31.44 14.50
CA VAL A 627 -11.94 -32.67 14.93
C VAL A 627 -12.39 -33.50 13.73
N PHE A 628 -12.88 -32.85 12.66
CA PHE A 628 -13.23 -33.52 11.42
C PHE A 628 -12.01 -34.17 10.73
N MET A 629 -10.85 -33.52 10.83
CA MET A 629 -9.56 -34.04 10.36
C MET A 629 -8.93 -35.08 11.30
N GLY A 630 -9.51 -35.33 12.48
CA GLY A 630 -9.00 -36.27 13.48
C GLY A 630 -7.73 -35.82 14.19
N GLN A 631 -7.48 -34.50 14.26
CA GLN A 631 -6.32 -33.88 14.92
C GLN A 631 -6.51 -33.66 16.42
#